data_AF-A0A2V7GE11-F1
#
_entry.id   AF-A0A2V7GE11-F1
#
_cell.length_a   1.000
_cell.length_b   1.000
_cell.length_c   1.000
_cell.angle_alpha   90.00
_cell.angle_beta   90.00
_cell.angle_gamma   90.00
#
_symmetry.space_group_name_H-M   'P 1'
#
loop_
_entity.id
_entity.type
_entity.pdbx_description
1 polymer ?
#
loop_
_entity_poly.entity_id
_entity_poly.type
_entity_poly.pdbx_seq_one_letter_code
_entity_poly.pdbx_strand_id
1 'polypeptide(L)'
;MTTSSLTILSLVGCDLFPRPGDTSGVQHAAKWYPHGRIVVDTDPRYTIVRLRADTAVPDGHDVLVARFDFDPAPGVGDEYSIALALDFGIARDLRTNTPYRLGSPPARIPAWATVTCLCRPLKPDSVRGTYVLSSGGMAQLTGRIDATLYFTAWADTAVHATYRLRQRIYAVK
;
A
#
# COMPACT_ATOMS: atom_id res chain seq x y z
N MET A 1 5.33 -46.50 33.66
CA MET A 1 5.72 -45.08 33.56
C MET A 1 6.23 -44.83 32.15
N THR A 2 5.39 -44.30 31.27
CA THR A 2 5.79 -43.83 29.94
C THR A 2 4.92 -42.63 29.64
N THR A 3 5.41 -41.45 30.03
CA THR A 3 4.81 -40.16 29.74
C THR A 3 5.02 -39.88 28.25
N SER A 4 3.92 -39.92 27.51
CA SER A 4 3.87 -39.56 26.10
C SER A 4 4.00 -38.03 25.98
N SER A 5 5.10 -37.56 25.39
CA SER A 5 5.33 -36.15 25.09
C SER A 5 4.39 -35.71 23.96
N LEU A 6 3.33 -34.98 24.32
CA LEU A 6 2.49 -34.26 23.36
C LEU A 6 3.29 -33.06 22.83
N THR A 7 3.85 -33.18 21.63
CA THR A 7 4.47 -32.08 20.90
C THR A 7 3.37 -31.12 20.45
N ILE A 8 3.25 -29.98 21.13
CA ILE A 8 2.38 -28.87 20.73
C ILE A 8 2.97 -28.25 19.45
N LEU A 9 2.41 -28.65 18.31
CA LEU A 9 2.67 -28.05 17.01
C LEU A 9 2.12 -26.62 17.05
N SER A 10 3.01 -25.65 17.27
CA SER A 10 2.66 -24.24 17.37
C SER A 10 2.29 -23.70 15.99
N LEU A 11 1.00 -23.42 15.84
CA LEU A 11 0.30 -22.67 14.81
C LEU A 11 1.17 -21.66 14.03
N VAL A 12 1.48 -21.99 12.77
CA VAL A 12 1.67 -20.98 11.72
C VAL A 12 0.27 -20.48 11.37
N GLY A 13 -0.24 -19.53 12.16
CA GLY A 13 -1.56 -18.95 11.93
C GLY A 13 -1.68 -18.46 10.50
N CYS A 14 -2.59 -19.04 9.73
CA CYS A 14 -2.99 -18.56 8.42
C CYS A 14 -3.41 -17.10 8.57
N ASP A 15 -2.53 -16.18 8.13
CA ASP A 15 -2.78 -14.75 8.06
C ASP A 15 -3.75 -14.40 6.91
N LEU A 16 -4.76 -15.26 6.70
CA LEU A 16 -5.75 -15.17 5.63
C LEU A 16 -6.89 -14.21 5.99
N PHE A 17 -7.13 -14.00 7.29
CA PHE A 17 -8.29 -13.26 7.78
C PHE A 17 -7.95 -11.86 8.28
N PRO A 18 -8.91 -10.91 8.24
CA PRO A 18 -8.78 -9.60 8.87
C PRO A 18 -8.37 -9.73 10.34
N ARG A 19 -7.50 -8.83 10.79
CA ARG A 19 -7.07 -8.74 12.19
C ARG A 19 -7.85 -7.67 12.94
N PRO A 20 -8.01 -7.79 14.26
CA PRO A 20 -8.51 -6.70 15.09
C PRO A 20 -7.72 -5.40 14.83
N GLY A 21 -8.44 -4.31 14.57
CA GLY A 21 -7.85 -3.01 14.25
C GLY A 21 -7.44 -2.83 12.78
N ASP A 22 -7.70 -3.80 11.91
CA ASP A 22 -7.65 -3.56 10.46
C ASP A 22 -8.68 -2.51 10.06
N THR A 23 -8.31 -1.71 9.08
CA THR A 23 -9.24 -0.74 8.49
C THR A 23 -10.41 -1.45 7.82
N SER A 24 -11.57 -0.79 7.79
CA SER A 24 -12.80 -1.32 7.19
C SER A 24 -12.84 -1.26 5.65
N GLY A 25 -11.86 -0.61 5.00
CA GLY A 25 -11.83 -0.49 3.55
C GLY A 25 -11.73 -1.82 2.82
N VAL A 26 -12.31 -1.90 1.63
CA VAL A 26 -12.20 -3.07 0.76
C VAL A 26 -11.10 -2.82 -0.25
N GLN A 27 -10.13 -3.72 -0.34
CA GLN A 27 -9.16 -3.69 -1.44
C GLN A 27 -9.90 -4.04 -2.75
N HIS A 28 -10.21 -3.03 -3.56
CA HIS A 28 -10.88 -3.21 -4.85
C HIS A 28 -9.90 -3.73 -5.92
N ALA A 29 -8.65 -3.28 -5.88
CA ALA A 29 -7.62 -3.73 -6.81
C ALA A 29 -6.23 -3.68 -6.17
N ALA A 30 -5.36 -4.61 -6.53
CA ALA A 30 -3.92 -4.43 -6.34
C ALA A 30 -3.16 -5.20 -7.41
N LYS A 31 -2.29 -4.50 -8.12
CA LYS A 31 -1.49 -5.05 -9.20
C LYS A 31 -0.01 -4.83 -8.93
N TRP A 32 0.77 -5.88 -9.14
CA TRP A 32 2.23 -5.87 -9.08
C TRP A 32 2.78 -5.81 -10.51
N TYR A 33 3.59 -4.81 -10.78
CA TYR A 33 4.25 -4.61 -12.05
C TYR A 33 5.74 -4.87 -11.87
N PRO A 34 6.26 -6.00 -12.37
CA PRO A 34 7.70 -6.18 -12.48
C PRO A 34 8.22 -5.28 -13.59
N HIS A 35 9.41 -4.72 -13.40
CA HIS A 35 10.03 -3.76 -14.33
C HIS A 35 9.16 -2.53 -14.60
N GLY A 36 8.49 -2.03 -13.55
CA GLY A 36 7.70 -0.81 -13.59
C GLY A 36 8.38 0.36 -12.89
N ARG A 37 7.92 1.57 -13.19
CA ARG A 37 8.23 2.79 -12.43
C ARG A 37 6.93 3.43 -12.02
N ILE A 38 6.82 3.84 -10.75
CA ILE A 38 5.64 4.58 -10.30
C ILE A 38 5.63 5.94 -10.97
N VAL A 39 4.52 6.27 -11.61
CA VAL A 39 4.25 7.57 -12.21
C VAL A 39 3.05 8.19 -11.51
N VAL A 40 3.23 9.45 -11.12
CA VAL A 40 2.16 10.32 -10.65
C VAL A 40 1.67 11.08 -11.87
N ASP A 41 0.55 10.62 -12.43
CA ASP A 41 -0.08 11.19 -13.61
C ASP A 41 -1.10 12.24 -13.16
N THR A 42 -0.83 13.51 -13.44
CA THR A 42 -1.73 14.63 -13.13
C THR A 42 -2.42 15.07 -14.41
N ASP A 43 -3.75 14.90 -14.49
CA ASP A 43 -4.52 15.43 -15.61
C ASP A 43 -4.64 16.97 -15.45
N PRO A 44 -4.19 17.77 -16.42
CA PRO A 44 -4.22 19.23 -16.32
C PRO A 44 -5.62 19.83 -16.57
N ARG A 45 -6.57 19.04 -17.10
CA ARG A 45 -7.93 19.48 -17.44
C ARG A 45 -8.92 19.23 -16.32
N TYR A 46 -8.75 18.11 -15.65
CA TYR A 46 -9.48 17.72 -14.45
C TYR A 46 -8.38 17.44 -13.44
N THR A 47 -8.27 18.19 -12.33
CA THR A 47 -7.20 18.14 -11.30
C THR A 47 -7.00 16.75 -10.64
N ILE A 48 -7.09 15.66 -11.39
CA ILE A 48 -7.10 14.28 -10.98
C ILE A 48 -5.65 13.83 -10.92
N VAL A 49 -5.26 13.28 -9.77
CA VAL A 49 -3.97 12.63 -9.60
C VAL A 49 -4.18 11.12 -9.65
N ARG A 50 -3.48 10.45 -10.56
CA ARG A 50 -3.51 8.99 -10.69
C ARG A 50 -2.14 8.40 -10.39
N LEU A 51 -2.14 7.34 -9.60
CA LEU A 51 -0.98 6.49 -9.44
C LEU A 51 -1.03 5.39 -10.49
N ARG A 52 0.03 5.27 -11.29
CA ARG A 52 0.18 4.25 -12.34
C ARG A 52 1.58 3.67 -12.29
N ALA A 53 1.74 2.52 -12.94
CA ALA A 53 3.06 1.98 -13.25
C ALA A 53 3.32 2.19 -14.75
N ASP A 54 4.43 2.85 -15.07
CA ASP A 54 5.01 2.87 -16.40
C ASP A 54 5.90 1.63 -16.55
N THR A 55 5.54 0.73 -17.46
CA THR A 55 6.27 -0.52 -17.72
C THR A 55 7.19 -0.44 -18.92
N ALA A 56 7.29 0.71 -19.59
CA ALA A 56 8.15 0.93 -20.75
C ALA A 56 9.52 1.51 -20.33
N VAL A 57 10.06 1.01 -19.21
CA VAL A 57 11.31 1.50 -18.59
C VAL A 57 12.38 0.41 -18.59
N PRO A 58 13.61 0.69 -19.06
CA PRO A 58 14.69 -0.31 -19.11
C PRO A 58 15.10 -0.83 -17.72
N ASP A 59 15.19 0.06 -16.73
CA ASP A 59 15.65 -0.24 -15.36
C ASP A 59 14.50 -0.17 -14.36
N GLY A 60 13.36 -0.75 -14.72
CA GLY A 60 12.17 -0.74 -13.88
C GLY A 60 12.35 -1.56 -12.60
N HIS A 61 11.63 -1.16 -11.56
CA HIS A 61 11.55 -1.82 -10.26
C HIS A 61 10.33 -2.75 -10.18
N ASP A 62 10.28 -3.56 -9.13
CA ASP A 62 9.06 -4.22 -8.69
C ASP A 62 8.18 -3.21 -7.98
N VAL A 63 7.12 -2.75 -8.65
CA VAL A 63 6.20 -1.75 -8.10
C VAL A 63 4.80 -2.31 -7.91
N LEU A 64 4.13 -1.90 -6.86
CA LEU A 64 2.75 -2.28 -6.57
C LEU A 64 1.87 -1.05 -6.60
N VAL A 65 0.72 -1.15 -7.27
CA VAL A 65 -0.35 -0.14 -7.22
C VAL A 65 -1.62 -0.81 -6.72
N ALA A 66 -2.16 -0.32 -5.60
CA ALA A 66 -3.37 -0.79 -4.98
C ALA A 66 -4.42 0.32 -4.90
N ARG A 67 -5.69 -0.09 -4.88
CA ARG A 67 -6.87 0.76 -4.67
C ARG A 67 -7.72 0.15 -3.57
N PHE A 68 -8.05 0.97 -2.59
CA PHE A 68 -8.95 0.65 -1.50
C PHE A 68 -10.17 1.54 -1.61
N ASP A 69 -11.36 0.96 -1.56
CA ASP A 69 -12.63 1.68 -1.54
C ASP A 69 -13.20 1.63 -0.12
N PHE A 70 -13.82 2.72 0.33
CA PHE A 70 -14.34 2.86 1.70
C PHE A 70 -15.78 3.33 1.70
N ASP A 71 -16.57 2.82 2.64
CA ASP A 71 -17.92 3.31 2.95
C ASP A 71 -17.77 4.61 3.78
N PRO A 72 -18.33 5.75 3.34
CA PRO A 72 -18.08 7.04 3.97
C PRO A 72 -18.58 7.10 5.42
N ALA A 73 -17.69 7.51 6.33
CA ALA A 73 -18.15 8.36 7.43
C ALA A 73 -18.25 9.81 6.90
N PRO A 74 -19.24 10.60 7.34
CA PRO A 74 -19.47 11.94 6.81
C PRO A 74 -18.30 12.87 7.20
N GLY A 75 -17.49 13.28 6.22
CA GLY A 75 -16.51 14.34 6.44
C GLY A 75 -15.38 14.43 5.40
N VAL A 76 -15.43 15.50 4.61
CA VAL A 76 -14.31 16.22 3.95
C VAL A 76 -13.87 15.77 2.54
N GLY A 77 -14.56 14.86 1.86
CA GLY A 77 -14.39 14.68 0.41
C GLY A 77 -15.27 13.58 -0.17
N ASP A 78 -15.90 13.82 -1.32
CA ASP A 78 -16.78 12.87 -2.03
C ASP A 78 -16.00 11.70 -2.69
N GLU A 79 -14.86 11.32 -2.14
CA GLU A 79 -13.80 10.63 -2.89
C GLU A 79 -13.46 9.32 -2.18
N TYR A 80 -14.30 8.34 -2.49
CA TYR A 80 -14.50 7.02 -1.87
C TYR A 80 -13.38 6.00 -2.06
N SER A 81 -12.17 6.45 -2.43
CA SER A 81 -11.11 5.51 -2.82
C SER A 81 -9.71 6.06 -2.68
N ILE A 82 -8.83 5.27 -2.07
CA ILE A 82 -7.41 5.53 -1.88
C ILE A 82 -6.63 4.69 -2.87
N ALA A 83 -5.85 5.32 -3.73
CA ALA A 83 -4.79 4.68 -4.47
C ALA A 83 -3.49 4.73 -3.64
N LEU A 84 -2.80 3.60 -3.53
CA LEU A 84 -1.52 3.42 -2.87
C LEU A 84 -0.52 2.87 -3.90
N ALA A 85 0.69 3.40 -3.93
CA ALA A 85 1.79 2.84 -4.72
C ALA A 85 3.01 2.60 -3.84
N LEU A 86 3.63 1.43 -3.99
CA LEU A 86 4.83 1.00 -3.25
C LEU A 86 5.92 0.60 -4.25
N ASP A 87 7.13 1.12 -4.05
CA ASP A 87 8.30 0.74 -4.83
C ASP A 87 9.18 -0.20 -4.00
N PHE A 88 9.28 -1.46 -4.39
CA PHE A 88 10.08 -2.46 -3.69
C PHE A 88 11.54 -2.50 -4.19
N GLY A 89 11.88 -1.75 -5.24
CA GLY A 89 13.14 -1.90 -5.96
C GLY A 89 13.22 -3.28 -6.58
N ILE A 90 14.03 -4.16 -5.98
CA ILE A 90 14.11 -5.57 -6.35
C ILE A 90 13.38 -6.36 -5.25
N ALA A 91 12.17 -6.87 -5.54
CA ALA A 91 11.32 -7.50 -4.51
C ALA A 91 11.96 -8.76 -3.89
N ARG A 92 12.77 -9.50 -4.65
CA ARG A 92 13.53 -10.67 -4.15
C ARG A 92 14.58 -10.33 -3.08
N ASP A 93 14.99 -9.06 -2.98
CA ASP A 93 15.93 -8.62 -1.93
C ASP A 93 15.21 -8.38 -0.59
N LEU A 94 13.88 -8.37 -0.59
CA LEU A 94 13.08 -8.23 0.62
C LEU A 94 12.88 -9.57 1.30
N ARG A 95 13.19 -9.62 2.59
CA ARG A 95 12.96 -10.77 3.46
C ARG A 95 11.51 -10.78 3.92
N THR A 96 10.91 -11.96 3.93
CA THR A 96 9.58 -12.14 4.51
C THR A 96 9.59 -11.86 6.01
N ASN A 97 8.45 -11.45 6.55
CA ASN A 97 8.23 -11.11 7.96
C ASN A 97 9.15 -10.01 8.51
N THR A 98 9.85 -9.28 7.65
CA THR A 98 10.69 -8.14 8.03
C THR A 98 9.90 -6.84 7.82
N PRO A 99 9.77 -5.97 8.83
CA PRO A 99 9.13 -4.67 8.68
C PRO A 99 10.05 -3.70 7.95
N TYR A 100 9.62 -3.21 6.79
CA TYR A 100 10.30 -2.20 6.01
C TYR A 100 9.62 -0.84 6.15
N ARG A 101 10.41 0.21 6.42
CA ARG A 101 9.88 1.58 6.51
C ARG A 101 9.37 2.07 5.16
N LEU A 102 8.18 2.69 5.19
CA LEU A 102 7.52 3.35 4.06
C LEU A 102 7.79 4.86 4.09
N GLY A 103 7.91 5.48 2.92
CA GLY A 103 7.94 6.94 2.74
C GLY A 103 9.11 7.41 1.88
N SER A 104 9.48 8.68 1.97
CA SER A 104 10.63 9.20 1.21
C SER A 104 11.96 8.60 1.70
N PRO A 105 13.00 8.55 0.85
CA PRO A 105 14.36 8.21 1.29
C PRO A 105 14.73 8.99 2.57
N PRO A 106 15.33 8.33 3.59
CA PRO A 106 16.02 7.03 3.54
C PRO A 106 15.12 5.81 3.84
N ALA A 107 13.80 5.91 3.73
CA ALA A 107 12.92 4.74 3.85
C ALA A 107 13.28 3.67 2.80
N ARG A 108 13.12 2.39 3.17
CA ARG A 108 13.48 1.26 2.28
C ARG A 108 12.48 1.10 1.13
N ILE A 109 11.21 1.41 1.36
CA ILE A 109 10.15 1.31 0.36
C ILE A 109 9.57 2.70 0.15
N PRO A 110 9.95 3.39 -0.94
CA PRO A 110 9.25 4.57 -1.40
C PRO A 110 7.74 4.30 -1.56
N ALA A 111 6.93 5.22 -1.06
CA ALA A 111 5.48 5.01 -0.98
C ALA A 111 4.70 6.30 -1.24
N TRP A 112 3.61 6.17 -1.98
CA TRP A 112 2.72 7.26 -2.37
C TRP A 112 1.27 6.87 -2.13
N ALA A 113 0.44 7.78 -1.63
CA ALA A 113 -0.99 7.60 -1.58
C ALA A 113 -1.74 8.85 -2.05
N THR A 114 -2.79 8.66 -2.84
CA THR A 114 -3.76 9.70 -3.19
C THR A 114 -5.16 9.19 -3.00
N VAL A 115 -6.08 10.07 -2.65
CA VAL A 115 -7.51 9.79 -2.84
C VAL A 115 -7.88 10.09 -4.29
N THR A 116 -8.92 9.43 -4.82
CA THR A 116 -9.45 9.72 -6.16
C THR A 116 -10.20 11.04 -6.11
N CYS A 117 -9.47 12.13 -5.90
CA CYS A 117 -9.95 13.50 -5.75
C CYS A 117 -9.27 14.42 -6.75
N LEU A 118 -9.82 15.62 -6.90
CA LEU A 118 -9.23 16.73 -7.64
C LEU A 118 -7.96 17.31 -6.96
N CYS A 119 -7.06 16.50 -6.41
CA CYS A 119 -5.98 16.96 -5.52
C CYS A 119 -4.70 17.46 -6.21
N ARG A 120 -3.86 18.19 -5.46
CA ARG A 120 -2.53 18.66 -5.89
C ARG A 120 -1.55 17.48 -6.08
N PRO A 121 -0.44 17.66 -6.84
CA PRO A 121 0.55 16.61 -7.07
C PRO A 121 1.02 15.93 -5.79
N LEU A 122 1.07 14.61 -5.87
CA LEU A 122 1.37 13.69 -4.80
C LEU A 122 2.82 13.87 -4.33
N LYS A 123 3.04 14.06 -3.02
CA LYS A 123 4.40 14.05 -2.45
C LYS A 123 4.85 12.62 -2.16
N PRO A 124 6.14 12.26 -2.39
CA PRO A 124 6.72 10.96 -2.01
C PRO A 124 6.74 10.63 -0.51
N ASP A 125 6.25 11.53 0.35
CA ASP A 125 6.14 11.35 1.81
C ASP A 125 4.67 11.33 2.27
N SER A 126 3.75 11.07 1.34
CA SER A 126 2.32 10.94 1.63
C SER A 126 1.97 9.68 2.41
N VAL A 127 2.93 8.77 2.62
CA VAL A 127 2.75 7.51 3.34
C VAL A 127 3.90 7.34 4.31
N ARG A 128 3.58 7.18 5.60
CA ARG A 128 4.58 6.85 6.63
C ARG A 128 4.13 5.67 7.45
N GLY A 129 5.02 4.70 7.66
CA GLY A 129 4.71 3.51 8.44
C GLY A 129 5.59 2.34 8.03
N THR A 130 5.00 1.15 8.05
CA THR A 130 5.72 -0.08 7.72
C THR A 130 4.94 -0.96 6.76
N TYR A 131 5.68 -1.66 5.92
CA TYR A 131 5.18 -2.78 5.14
C TYR A 131 5.93 -4.06 5.53
N VAL A 132 5.19 -5.14 5.78
CA VAL A 132 5.73 -6.46 6.08
C VAL A 132 5.37 -7.39 4.94
N LEU A 133 6.37 -7.85 4.18
CA LEU A 133 6.16 -8.86 3.14
C LEU A 133 5.83 -10.20 3.79
N SER A 134 4.69 -10.80 3.46
CA SER A 134 4.31 -12.14 3.95
C SER A 134 4.81 -13.23 3.00
N SER A 135 4.61 -13.04 1.70
CA SER A 135 5.06 -13.96 0.66
C SER A 135 5.22 -13.24 -0.68
N GLY A 136 6.24 -13.63 -1.43
CA GLY A 136 6.43 -13.26 -2.84
C GLY A 136 6.57 -14.54 -3.66
N GLY A 137 5.65 -14.76 -4.60
CA GLY A 137 5.71 -15.84 -5.58
C GLY A 137 5.93 -15.28 -6.99
N MET A 138 5.93 -16.13 -8.02
CA MET A 138 6.16 -15.68 -9.41
C MET A 138 5.08 -14.76 -9.97
N ALA A 139 3.85 -14.83 -9.43
CA ALA A 139 2.69 -14.11 -9.95
C ALA A 139 1.94 -13.29 -8.89
N GLN A 140 2.35 -13.38 -7.62
CA GLN A 140 1.63 -12.76 -6.51
C GLN A 140 2.60 -12.22 -5.47
N LEU A 141 2.26 -11.06 -4.92
CA LEU A 141 2.96 -10.44 -3.83
C LEU A 141 1.93 -10.13 -2.74
N THR A 142 2.16 -10.67 -1.55
CA THR A 142 1.26 -10.48 -0.42
C THR A 142 2.03 -9.96 0.78
N GLY A 143 1.46 -8.98 1.46
CA GLY A 143 2.05 -8.43 2.67
C GLY A 143 1.06 -7.57 3.43
N ARG A 144 1.51 -7.00 4.53
CA ARG A 144 0.68 -6.16 5.39
C ARG A 144 1.24 -4.75 5.46
N ILE A 145 0.36 -3.79 5.29
CA ILE A 145 0.63 -2.37 5.54
C ILE A 145 0.12 -2.00 6.94
N ASP A 146 0.89 -1.20 7.65
CA ASP A 146 0.46 -0.44 8.81
C ASP A 146 1.05 0.97 8.70
N ALA A 147 0.26 1.92 8.18
CA ALA A 147 0.73 3.23 7.78
C ALA A 147 -0.29 4.34 8.04
N THR A 148 0.22 5.56 8.18
CA THR A 148 -0.57 6.79 8.12
C THR A 148 -0.37 7.42 6.76
N LEU A 149 -1.48 7.75 6.10
CA LEU A 149 -1.53 8.47 4.84
C LEU A 149 -1.84 9.93 5.12
N TYR A 150 -1.15 10.83 4.44
CA TYR A 150 -1.27 12.27 4.62
C TYR A 150 -1.82 12.90 3.34
N PHE A 151 -2.98 13.52 3.46
CA PHE A 151 -3.69 14.19 2.38
C PHE A 151 -3.80 15.69 2.66
N THR A 152 -3.83 16.48 1.60
CA THR A 152 -4.11 17.92 1.67
C THR A 152 -5.37 18.16 0.85
N ALA A 153 -6.34 18.88 1.42
CA ALA A 153 -7.60 19.13 0.75
C ALA A 153 -7.38 19.93 -0.55
N TRP A 154 -8.24 19.69 -1.53
CA TRP A 154 -8.15 20.39 -2.81
C TRP A 154 -8.49 21.88 -2.67
N ALA A 155 -9.63 22.19 -2.04
CA ALA A 155 -10.15 23.55 -1.94
C ALA A 155 -9.32 24.46 -1.02
N ASP A 156 -8.56 23.87 -0.08
CA ASP A 156 -7.74 24.62 0.88
C ASP A 156 -6.49 23.83 1.27
N THR A 157 -5.31 24.38 0.95
CA THR A 157 -4.03 23.73 1.29
C THR A 157 -3.57 23.87 2.73
N ALA A 158 -4.26 24.69 3.52
CA ALA A 158 -4.07 24.69 4.97
C ALA A 158 -4.81 23.51 5.63
N VAL A 159 -5.77 22.89 4.94
CA VAL A 159 -6.52 21.74 5.46
C VAL A 159 -5.78 20.45 5.13
N HIS A 160 -5.40 19.74 6.18
CA HIS A 160 -4.74 18.44 6.12
C HIS A 160 -5.65 17.37 6.71
N ALA A 161 -5.70 16.21 6.05
CA ALA A 161 -6.39 15.03 6.55
C ALA A 161 -5.39 13.89 6.67
N THR A 162 -5.55 13.08 7.71
CA THR A 162 -4.75 11.86 7.89
C THR A 162 -5.66 10.66 7.91
N TYR A 163 -5.21 9.59 7.27
CA TYR A 163 -5.92 8.32 7.26
C TYR A 163 -5.00 7.22 7.76
N ARG A 164 -5.45 6.39 8.70
CA ARG A 164 -4.70 5.19 9.08
C ARG A 164 -5.09 4.06 8.15
N LEU A 165 -4.13 3.42 7.49
CA LEU A 165 -4.33 2.22 6.69
C LEU A 165 -3.60 1.05 7.36
N ARG A 166 -4.37 0.08 7.85
CA ARG A 166 -3.84 -1.17 8.42
C ARG A 166 -4.57 -2.33 7.79
N GLN A 167 -3.91 -3.03 6.88
CA GLN A 167 -4.55 -4.06 6.08
C GLN A 167 -3.55 -5.02 5.45
N ARG A 168 -4.04 -6.18 5.05
CA ARG A 168 -3.33 -7.07 4.14
C ARG A 168 -3.53 -6.57 2.71
N ILE A 169 -2.46 -6.59 1.93
CA ILE A 169 -2.47 -6.28 0.50
C ILE A 169 -2.20 -7.58 -0.24
N TYR A 170 -3.10 -7.93 -1.15
CA TYR A 170 -2.94 -9.06 -2.07
C TYR A 170 -2.81 -8.53 -3.49
N ALA A 171 -1.60 -8.47 -4.02
CA ALA A 171 -1.32 -7.99 -5.36
C ALA A 171 -1.00 -9.15 -6.32
N VAL A 172 -1.54 -9.05 -7.53
CA VAL A 172 -1.33 -10.01 -8.62
C VAL A 172 -0.60 -9.34 -9.79
N LYS A 173 0.16 -10.11 -10.56
CA LYS A 173 0.90 -9.62 -11.74
C LYS A 173 -0.01 -9.34 -12.94
#